data_AF-A0A921EHZ0-F1
#
_entry.id   AF-A0A921EHZ0-F1
#
_cell.length_a   1.000
_cell.length_b   1.000
_cell.length_c   1.000
_cell.angle_alpha   90.00
_cell.angle_beta   90.00
_cell.angle_gamma   90.00
#
_symmetry.space_group_name_H-M   'P 1'
#
loop_
_entity.id
_entity.type
_entity.pdbx_description
1 polymer ?
#
loop_
_entity_poly.entity_id
_entity_poly.type
_entity_poly.pdbx_seq_one_letter_code
_entity_poly.pdbx_strand_id
1 'polypeptide(L)' 'MIKVMLIAWYIFVGVIWLSSAYVIFENVIFPEYPDRVYKKDVIGSCIATLVAASIALIIALLPNFIGAVIQWLASSFH' A
#
# COMPACT_ATOMS: atom_id res chain seq x y z
N MET A 1 13.20 -15.29 -14.21
CA MET A 1 12.07 -14.46 -14.69
C MET A 1 11.12 -14.04 -13.56
N ILE A 2 10.82 -14.90 -12.58
CA ILE A 2 9.99 -14.58 -11.40
C ILE A 2 10.46 -13.34 -10.60
N LYS A 3 11.77 -13.13 -10.42
CA LYS A 3 12.29 -11.96 -9.68
C LYS A 3 11.95 -10.61 -10.34
N VAL A 4 12.02 -10.52 -11.67
CA VAL A 4 11.70 -9.29 -12.41
C VAL A 4 10.20 -9.00 -12.32
N MET A 5 9.37 -10.05 -12.39
CA MET A 5 7.92 -9.94 -12.23
C MET A 5 7.52 -9.49 -10.82
N LEU A 6 8.20 -9.98 -9.77
CA LEU A 6 8.01 -9.51 -8.39
C LEU A 6 8.40 -8.04 -8.22
N ILE A 7 9.53 -7.62 -8.79
CA ILE A 7 9.97 -6.22 -8.77
C ILE A 7 8.94 -5.33 -9.47
N ALA A 8 8.47 -5.73 -10.65
CA ALA A 8 7.41 -5.01 -11.36
C ALA A 8 6.11 -4.93 -10.57
N TRP A 9 5.72 -6.01 -9.87
CA TRP A 9 4.56 -6.04 -8.99
C TRP A 9 4.68 -5.06 -7.82
N TYR A 10 5.82 -5.02 -7.13
CA TYR A 10 6.04 -4.05 -6.06
C TYR A 10 5.98 -2.62 -6.54
N ILE A 11 6.57 -2.33 -7.71
CA ILE A 11 6.53 -1.00 -8.32
C ILE A 11 5.08 -0.63 -8.63
N PHE A 12 4.31 -1.54 -9.24
CA PHE A 12 2.90 -1.30 -9.57
C PHE A 12 2.07 -0.99 -8.33
N VAL A 13 2.17 -1.81 -7.29
CA VAL A 13 1.45 -1.60 -6.02
C VAL A 13 1.90 -0.31 -5.33
N GLY A 14 3.20 0.01 -5.38
CA GLY A 14 3.76 1.24 -4.83
C GLY A 14 3.24 2.49 -5.54
N VAL A 15 3.10 2.48 -6.87
CA VAL A 15 2.53 3.59 -7.66
C VAL A 15 1.06 3.81 -7.31
N ILE A 16 0.28 2.73 -7.14
CA ILE A 16 -1.12 2.82 -6.70
C ILE A 16 -1.20 3.48 -5.32
N TRP A 17 -0.37 3.01 -4.38
CA TRP A 17 -0.34 3.57 -3.03
C TRP A 17 0.05 5.05 -3.02
N LEU A 18 1.09 5.44 -3.75
CA LEU A 18 1.51 6.85 -3.88
C LEU A 18 0.40 7.73 -4.46
N SER A 19 -0.31 7.23 -5.47
CA SER A 19 -1.45 7.94 -6.08
C SER A 19 -2.59 8.13 -5.08
N SER A 20 -2.91 7.10 -4.29
CA SER A 20 -3.93 7.19 -3.24
C SER A 20 -3.50 8.15 -2.12
N ALA A 21 -2.24 8.12 -1.69
CA ALA A 21 -1.71 9.02 -0.67
C ALA A 21 -1.78 10.48 -1.15
N TYR A 22 -1.48 10.75 -2.42
CA TYR A 22 -1.58 12.09 -3.00
C TYR A 22 -3.01 12.65 -2.89
N VAL A 23 -4.03 11.88 -3.25
CA VAL A 23 -5.44 12.30 -3.16
C VAL A 23 -5.87 12.53 -1.71
N ILE A 24 -5.41 11.71 -0.77
CA ILE A 24 -5.74 11.84 0.65
C ILE A 24 -5.08 13.07 1.28
N PHE A 25 -3.88 13.43 0.84
CA PHE A 25 -3.12 14.57 1.35
C PHE A 25 -3.31 15.86 0.55
N GLU A 26 -4.00 15.85 -0.60
CA GLU A 26 -4.22 17.03 -1.43
C GLU A 26 -4.80 18.19 -0.62
N ASN A 27 -5.87 17.93 0.15
CA ASN A 27 -6.52 18.91 1.01
C ASN A 27 -5.66 19.37 2.20
N VAL A 28 -4.63 18.59 2.57
CA VAL A 28 -3.68 18.93 3.64
C VAL A 28 -2.55 19.81 3.09
N ILE A 29 -2.03 19.49 1.90
CA ILE A 29 -0.93 20.19 1.24
C ILE A 29 -1.43 21.52 0.63
N PHE A 30 -2.63 21.52 0.05
CA PHE A 30 -3.29 22.68 -0.55
C PHE A 30 -4.61 22.97 0.18
N PRO A 31 -4.54 23.49 1.41
CA PRO A 31 -5.72 23.77 2.21
C PRO A 31 -6.53 24.93 1.61
N GLU A 32 -7.80 24.68 1.31
CA GLU A 32 -8.73 25.71 0.83
C GLU A 32 -9.11 26.70 1.96
N TYR A 33 -9.04 26.27 3.23
CA TYR A 33 -9.33 27.08 4.43
C TYR A 33 -8.33 26.79 5.58
N PRO A 34 -7.50 27.77 6.02
CA PRO A 34 -6.35 27.51 6.89
C PRO A 34 -6.68 27.19 8.37
N ASP A 35 -7.73 27.78 8.95
CA ASP A 35 -7.83 27.85 10.43
C ASP A 35 -8.79 26.86 11.10
N ARG A 36 -9.79 26.32 10.41
CA ARG A 36 -10.87 25.53 11.06
C ARG A 36 -10.77 24.01 10.89
N VAL A 37 -9.98 23.56 9.93
CA VAL A 37 -10.05 22.18 9.40
C VAL A 37 -8.77 21.37 9.67
N TYR A 38 -7.67 22.06 9.98
CA TYR A 38 -6.32 21.49 9.92
C TYR A 38 -6.06 20.30 10.86
N LYS A 39 -6.45 20.35 12.13
CA LYS A 39 -6.02 19.29 13.07
C LYS A 39 -6.78 17.97 12.92
N LYS A 40 -8.08 18.02 12.65
CA LYS A 40 -8.91 16.81 12.55
C LYS A 40 -8.76 16.13 11.20
N ASP A 41 -8.72 16.90 10.11
CA ASP A 41 -8.54 16.33 8.77
C ASP A 41 -7.13 15.80 8.55
N VAL A 42 -6.09 16.44 9.09
CA VAL A 42 -4.71 15.90 9.01
C VAL A 42 -4.60 14.54 9.71
N ILE A 43 -5.18 14.39 10.91
CA ILE A 43 -5.18 13.11 11.63
C ILE A 43 -5.98 12.06 10.84
N GLY A 44 -7.14 12.44 10.29
CA GLY A 44 -7.95 11.56 9.43
C GLY A 44 -7.20 11.09 8.18
N SER A 45 -6.54 12.01 7.48
CA SER A 45 -5.74 11.72 6.28
C SER A 45 -4.51 10.84 6.60
N CYS A 46 -3.86 11.04 7.74
CA CYS A 46 -2.77 10.16 8.20
C CYS A 46 -3.27 8.74 8.46
N ILE A 47 -4.41 8.58 9.15
CA ILE A 47 -5.01 7.26 9.42
C ILE A 47 -5.42 6.59 8.10
N ALA A 48 -6.09 7.32 7.21
CA ALA A 48 -6.51 6.80 5.90
C ALA A 48 -5.32 6.35 5.06
N THR A 49 -4.22 7.11 5.05
CA THR A 49 -3.00 6.73 4.33
C THR A 49 -2.33 5.51 4.96
N LEU A 50 -2.32 5.41 6.29
CA LEU A 50 -1.76 4.25 6.99
C LEU A 50 -2.55 2.96 6.68
N VAL A 51 -3.88 3.05 6.62
CA VAL A 51 -4.75 1.94 6.21
C VAL A 51 -4.48 1.57 4.76
N ALA A 52 -4.41 2.55 3.85
CA ALA A 52 -4.08 2.31 2.45
C ALA A 52 -2.68 1.66 2.28
N ALA A 53 -1.70 2.10 3.07
CA ALA A 53 -0.35 1.50 3.09
C ALA A 53 -0.38 0.04 3.55
N SER A 54 -1.15 -0.25 4.60
CA SER A 54 -1.27 -1.60 5.14
C SER A 54 -1.91 -2.55 4.10
N ILE A 55 -2.96 -2.10 3.41
CA ILE A 55 -3.61 -2.87 2.35
C ILE A 55 -2.65 -3.08 1.16
N ALA A 56 -1.96 -2.03 0.73
CA ALA A 56 -0.97 -2.12 -0.35
C ALA A 56 0.15 -3.12 0.01
N LEU A 57 0.64 -3.12 1.24
CA LEU A 57 1.63 -4.09 1.71
C LEU A 57 1.11 -5.53 1.67
N ILE A 58 -0.12 -5.79 2.10
CA ILE A 58 -0.73 -7.12 2.04
C ILE A 58 -0.80 -7.60 0.58
N ILE A 59 -1.25 -6.75 -0.34
CA ILE A 59 -1.35 -7.06 -1.78
C ILE A 59 0.05 -7.29 -2.37
N ALA A 60 1.02 -6.45 -2.02
CA ALA A 60 2.41 -6.57 -2.46
C ALA A 60 3.03 -7.91 -2.05
N LEU A 61 2.75 -8.38 -0.84
CA LEU A 61 3.34 -9.61 -0.28
C LEU A 61 2.58 -10.89 -0.66
N LEU A 62 1.35 -10.76 -1.16
CA LEU A 62 0.48 -11.89 -1.54
C LEU A 62 1.18 -12.93 -2.45
N PRO A 63 1.93 -12.53 -3.50
CA PRO A 63 2.62 -13.49 -4.35
C PRO A 63 3.71 -14.29 -3.63
N ASN A 64 4.43 -13.68 -2.68
CA ASN A 64 5.44 -14.40 -1.88
C ASN A 64 4.78 -15.41 -0.96
N PHE A 65 3.66 -15.03 -0.33
CA PHE A 65 2.92 -15.93 0.56
C PHE A 65 2.40 -17.15 -0.20
N ILE A 66 1.81 -16.94 -1.39
CA ILE A 66 1.37 -18.03 -2.26
C ILE A 66 2.55 -18.93 -2.65
N GLY A 67 3.68 -18.33 -3.04
CA GLY A 67 4.89 -19.09 -3.37
C GLY A 67 5.38 -19.97 -2.22
N ALA A 68 5.40 -19.43 -0.99
CA ALA A 68 5.80 -20.15 0.21
C ALA A 68 4.84 -21.31 0.55
N VAL A 69 3.53 -21.09 0.42
CA VAL A 69 2.52 -22.14 0.65
C VAL A 69 2.67 -23.29 -0.36
N ILE A 70 2.90 -22.97 -1.64
CA ILE A 70 3.13 -24.00 -2.67
C ILE A 70 4.40 -24.80 -2.36
N GLN A 71 5.50 -24.15 -1.97
CA GLN A 71 6.73 -24.84 -1.59
C GLN A 71 6.54 -25.74 -0.35
N TRP A 72 5.81 -25.26 0.65
CA TRP A 72 5.49 -26.04 1.85
C TRP A 72 4.66 -27.28 1.51
N LEU A 73 3.61 -27.13 0.69
CA LEU A 73 2.81 -28.26 0.22
C LEU A 73 3.67 -29.26 -0.57
N ALA A 74 4.50 -28.79 -1.51
CA ALA A 74 5.40 -29.65 -2.28
C ALA A 74 6.38 -30.44 -1.39
N SER A 75 6.89 -29.83 -0.32
CA SER A 75 7.79 -30.51 0.63
C SER A 75 7.10 -31.58 1.49
N SER A 76 5.78 -31.51 1.65
CA SER A 76 5.01 -32.47 2.44
C SER A 76 4.71 -33.77 1.69
N PHE A 77 4.87 -33.78 0.36
CA PHE A 77 4.64 -34.93 -0.51
C PHE A 77 5.95 -35.63 -0.94
N HIS A 78 7.07 -35.28 -0.32
CA HIS A 78 8.41 -35.72 -0.72
C HIS A 78 9.15 -36.49 0.38
#